data_AF-A0A966HQS6-F1
#
_entry.id   AF-A0A966HQS6-F1
#
_cell.length_a   1.000
_cell.length_b   1.000
_cell.length_c   1.000
_cell.angle_alpha   90.00
_cell.angle_beta   90.00
_cell.angle_gamma   90.00
#
_symmetry.space_group_name_H-M   'P 1'
#
loop_
_entity.id
_entity.type
_entity.pdbx_description
1 polymer ?
#
loop_
_entity_poly.entity_id
_entity_poly.type
_entity_poly.pdbx_seq_one_letter_code
_entity_poly.pdbx_strand_id
1 'polypeptide(L)' 'LEDRSLAPRIRTEVRCATCGSHLGHVFEGEGYAVPTDQRWCINSVALTLEPRDF' A
#
# COMPACT_ATOMS: atom_id res chain seq x y z
N LEU A 1 5.26 -8.05 1.72
CA LEU A 1 5.89 -9.19 1.01
C LEU A 1 6.73 -8.63 -0.13
N GLU A 2 7.84 -9.26 -0.49
CA GLU A 2 8.62 -8.78 -1.65
C GLU A 2 7.92 -9.14 -2.96
N ASP A 3 7.77 -8.14 -3.83
CA ASP A 3 7.27 -8.29 -5.20
C ASP A 3 8.38 -7.93 -6.20
N ARG A 4 8.79 -8.94 -6.97
CA ARG A 4 9.89 -8.89 -7.95
C ARG A 4 9.38 -8.94 -9.40
N SER A 5 8.09 -8.74 -9.62
CA SER A 5 7.46 -8.82 -10.94
C SER A 5 7.95 -7.76 -11.93
N LEU A 6 8.49 -6.63 -11.45
CA LEU A 6 9.05 -5.55 -12.27
C LEU A 6 10.49 -5.25 -11.86
N ALA A 7 11.39 -5.16 -12.84
CA ALA A 7 12.76 -4.68 -12.67
C ALA A 7 12.83 -3.16 -12.89
N PRO A 8 13.79 -2.42 -12.27
CA PRO A 8 14.91 -2.90 -11.45
C PRO A 8 14.66 -2.87 -9.94
N ARG A 9 13.56 -2.27 -9.46
CA ARG A 9 13.29 -2.10 -8.03
C ARG A 9 12.28 -3.11 -7.51
N ILE A 10 12.66 -3.78 -6.42
CA ILE A 10 11.76 -4.64 -5.64
C ILE A 10 10.70 -3.74 -4.99
N ARG A 11 9.44 -4.15 -5.07
CA ARG A 11 8.33 -3.46 -4.41
C ARG A 11 7.91 -4.24 -3.17
N THR A 12 7.30 -3.55 -2.22
CA THR A 12 6.73 -4.19 -1.02
C THR A 12 5.22 -4.31 -1.18
N GLU A 13 4.73 -5.53 -1.43
CA GLU A 13 3.30 -5.85 -1.49
C GLU A 13 2.68 -5.75 -0.09
N VAL A 14 1.53 -5.07 -0.04
CA VAL A 14 0.66 -4.92 1.13
C VAL A 14 -0.56 -5.83 0.98
N ARG A 15 -0.87 -6.57 2.06
CA ARG A 15 -2.04 -7.47 2.13
C ARG A 15 -2.88 -7.18 3.36
N CYS A 16 -4.17 -7.52 3.29
CA CYS A 16 -5.07 -7.47 4.42
C CYS A 16 -4.60 -8.48 5.49
N ALA A 17 -4.43 -8.02 6.73
CA ALA A 17 -3.97 -8.87 7.83
C ALA A 17 -4.99 -9.98 8.19
N THR A 18 -6.28 -9.73 7.97
CA THR A 18 -7.36 -10.68 8.31
C THR A 18 -7.53 -11.77 7.26
N CYS A 19 -7.58 -11.42 5.98
CA CYS A 19 -7.92 -12.36 4.91
C CYS A 19 -6.80 -12.65 3.92
N GLY A 20 -5.65 -11.95 4.02
CA GLY A 20 -4.53 -12.12 3.10
C GLY A 20 -4.78 -11.59 1.68
N SER A 21 -5.90 -10.92 1.41
CA SER A 21 -6.17 -10.32 0.10
C SER A 21 -5.13 -9.27 -0.26
N HIS A 22 -4.78 -9.18 -1.55
CA HIS A 22 -3.93 -8.14 -2.09
C HIS A 22 -4.60 -6.76 -1.94
N LEU A 23 -3.88 -5.80 -1.37
CA LEU A 23 -4.33 -4.42 -1.25
C LEU A 23 -3.60 -3.52 -2.24
N GLY A 24 -2.28 -3.69 -2.39
CA GLY A 24 -1.44 -2.86 -3.24
C GLY A 24 0.02 -2.93 -2.84
N HIS A 25 0.69 -1.77 -2.82
CA HIS A 25 2.11 -1.66 -2.46
C HIS A 25 2.39 -0.46 -1.57
N VAL A 26 3.46 -0.54 -0.79
CA VAL A 26 4.02 0.59 -0.03
C VAL A 26 5.37 0.98 -0.63
N PHE A 27 5.59 2.29 -0.72
CA PHE A 27 6.85 2.90 -1.18
C PHE A 27 7.40 3.81 -0.08
N GLU A 28 8.71 3.85 0.05
CA GLU A 28 9.45 4.63 1.05
C GLU A 28 10.53 5.47 0.35
N GLY A 29 10.91 6.60 0.96
CA GLY A 29 12.02 7.42 0.47
C GLY A 29 11.65 8.36 -0.68
N GLU A 30 10.38 8.75 -0.79
CA GLU A 30 9.90 9.68 -1.83
C GLU A 30 10.01 11.15 -1.40
N GLY A 31 10.37 11.42 -0.14
CA GLY A 31 10.61 12.76 0.38
C GLY A 31 9.33 13.50 0.79
N TYR A 32 8.28 12.77 1.19
CA TYR A 32 7.11 13.38 1.79
C TYR A 32 7.44 13.94 3.18
N ALA A 33 6.92 15.13 3.50
CA ALA A 33 7.10 15.80 4.79
C ALA A 33 6.24 15.17 5.90
N VAL A 34 6.35 13.85 6.08
CA VAL A 34 5.66 13.05 7.11
C VAL A 34 6.67 12.10 7.76
N PRO A 35 6.50 11.76 9.05
CA PRO A 35 7.52 11.00 9.79
C PRO A 35 7.89 9.65 9.18
N THR A 36 6.95 9.02 8.49
CA THR A 36 7.15 7.69 7.91
C THR A 36 7.75 7.72 6.51
N ASP A 37 7.61 8.83 5.78
CA ASP A 37 7.89 8.92 4.34
C ASP A 37 7.35 7.73 3.52
N GLN A 38 6.18 7.20 3.94
CA GLN A 38 5.54 6.04 3.34
C GLN A 38 4.34 6.46 2.50
N ARG A 39 4.34 6.06 1.22
CA ARG A 39 3.17 6.15 0.35
C ARG A 39 2.51 4.79 0.20
N TRP A 40 1.30 4.68 0.72
CA TRP A 40 0.48 3.47 0.65
C TRP A 40 -0.42 3.53 -0.59
N CYS A 41 0.01 2.87 -1.67
CA CYS A 41 -0.76 2.76 -2.91
C CYS A 41 -1.71 1.58 -2.84
N ILE A 42 -2.91 1.82 -2.31
CA ILE A 42 -3.96 0.82 -2.16
C ILE A 42 -5.00 0.97 -3.26
N ASN A 43 -5.35 -0.15 -3.90
CA ASN A 43 -6.32 -0.16 -4.98
C ASN A 43 -7.73 0.11 -4.43
N SER A 44 -8.49 1.01 -5.08
CA SER A 44 -9.88 1.28 -4.69
C SER A 44 -10.78 0.05 -4.77
N VAL A 45 -10.54 -0.83 -5.74
CA VAL A 45 -11.26 -2.11 -5.90
C VAL A 45 -11.08 -3.06 -4.71
N ALA A 46 -10.04 -2.85 -3.89
CA ALA A 46 -9.77 -3.66 -2.70
C ALA A 46 -10.39 -3.08 -1.42
N LEU A 47 -11.10 -1.96 -1.50
CA LEU A 47 -11.66 -1.24 -0.36
C LEU A 47 -13.17 -1.03 -0.51
N THR A 48 -13.86 -1.00 0.62
CA THR A 48 -15.21 -0.43 0.74
C THR A 48 -15.11 0.78 1.66
N LEU A 49 -15.60 1.93 1.21
CA LEU A 49 -15.60 3.15 2.03
C LEU A 49 -16.81 3.12 2.96
N GLU A 50 -16.57 3.11 4.26
CA GLU A 50 -17.58 3.39 5.27
C GLU A 50 -17.63 4.91 5.50
N PRO A 51 -18.76 5.59 5.16
CA PRO A 51 -18.91 7.01 5.45
C PRO A 51 -18.87 7.25 6.96
N ARG A 52 -18.20 8.32 7.38
CA ARG A 52 -18.22 8.77 8.77
C ARG A 52 -19.13 9.98 8.88
N ASP A 53 -20.12 9.90 9.77
CA ASP A 53 -20.95 11.05 10.13
C ASP A 53 -20.12 12.09 10.88
N PHE A 54 -20.36 13.37 10.60
CA PHE A 54 -19.65 14.53 11.17
C PHE A 54 -20.29 15.01 12.48
#